data_AF-A0A382RM87-F1
#
_entry.id   AF-A0A382RM87-F1
#
_cell.length_a   1.000
_cell.length_b   1.000
_cell.length_c   1.000
_cell.angle_alpha   90.00
_cell.angle_beta   90.00
_cell.angle_gamma   90.00
#
_symmetry.space_group_name_H-M   'P 1'
#
loop_
_entity.id
_entity.type
_entity.pdbx_description
1 polymer ?
#
loop_
_entity_poly.entity_id
_entity_poly.type
_entity_poly.pdbx_seq_one_letter_code
_entity_poly.pdbx_strand_id
1 'polypeptide(L)'
;MHRLKSIKLYFFSILKLFFLSFRNFYFRSNFYNNKLVTFIPDRLFYSPSTYLSASLTTISNDFYKITSAVPELLWKTSIKDKLKFENLHSFLWLTRLDRKNSKIITKEIIKSWIDIFFNYDPNTWEMEITARR
;
A
#
# COMPACT_ATOMS: atom_id res chain seq x y z
N MET A 1 45.45 11.81 14.70
CA MET A 1 44.19 11.63 15.48
C MET A 1 42.89 11.53 14.68
N HIS A 2 42.88 11.62 13.32
CA HIS A 2 41.63 11.53 12.53
C HIS A 2 41.15 10.10 12.18
N ARG A 3 42.01 9.07 12.26
CA ARG A 3 41.72 7.71 11.78
C ARG A 3 40.75 6.91 12.67
N LEU A 4 40.81 7.09 13.99
CA LEU A 4 39.93 6.40 14.96
C LEU A 4 38.47 6.88 14.89
N LYS A 5 38.23 8.17 14.65
CA LYS A 5 36.87 8.71 14.40
C LYS A 5 36.24 8.10 13.14
N SER A 6 37.05 7.82 12.12
CA SER A 6 36.60 7.21 10.87
C SER A 6 36.15 5.76 11.06
N ILE A 7 36.93 4.94 11.78
CA ILE A 7 36.55 3.54 12.10
C ILE A 7 35.19 3.46 12.81
N LYS A 8 34.96 4.37 13.78
CA LYS A 8 33.70 4.42 14.53
C LYS A 8 32.51 4.75 13.63
N LEU A 9 32.69 5.66 12.67
CA LEU A 9 31.66 6.00 11.70
C LEU A 9 31.33 4.82 10.78
N TYR A 10 32.33 4.10 10.29
CA TYR A 10 32.11 2.90 9.47
C TYR A 10 31.38 1.80 10.25
N PHE A 11 31.77 1.56 11.50
CA PHE A 11 31.07 0.61 12.37
C PHE A 11 29.60 0.99 12.57
N PHE A 12 29.33 2.27 12.83
CA PHE A 12 27.96 2.75 13.00
C PHE A 12 27.12 2.60 11.72
N SER A 13 27.73 2.82 10.55
CA SER A 13 27.08 2.60 9.25
C SER A 13 26.73 1.12 9.02
N ILE A 14 27.66 0.21 9.35
CA ILE A 14 27.43 -1.25 9.25
C ILE A 14 26.30 -1.69 10.18
N LEU A 15 26.32 -1.21 11.43
CA LEU A 15 25.27 -1.47 12.42
C LEU A 15 23.90 -0.97 11.91
N LYS A 16 23.86 0.23 11.32
CA LYS A 16 22.63 0.80 10.73
C LYS A 16 22.10 -0.03 9.58
N LEU A 17 22.96 -0.53 8.69
CA LEU A 17 22.59 -1.43 7.60
C LEU A 17 22.02 -2.76 8.15
N PHE A 18 22.62 -3.30 9.19
CA PHE A 18 22.12 -4.50 9.88
C PHE A 18 20.73 -4.30 10.49
N PHE A 19 20.50 -3.17 11.16
CA PHE A 19 19.16 -2.86 11.69
C PHE A 19 18.11 -2.69 10.59
N LEU A 20 18.50 -2.12 9.44
CA LEU A 20 17.59 -1.96 8.31
C LEU A 20 17.16 -3.31 7.73
N SER A 21 18.10 -4.26 7.57
CA SER A 21 17.78 -5.60 7.08
C SER A 21 16.94 -6.39 8.08
N PHE A 22 17.28 -6.33 9.38
CA PHE A 22 16.50 -6.95 10.44
C PHE A 22 15.06 -6.43 10.47
N ARG A 23 14.87 -5.11 10.34
CA ARG A 23 13.55 -4.49 10.30
C ARG A 23 12.71 -5.01 9.14
N ASN A 24 13.28 -5.11 7.94
CA ASN A 24 12.59 -5.62 6.76
C ASN A 24 12.19 -7.09 6.92
N PHE A 25 13.05 -7.90 7.54
CA PHE A 25 12.74 -9.29 7.88
C PHE A 25 11.60 -9.38 8.91
N TYR A 26 11.68 -8.58 9.97
CA TYR A 26 10.66 -8.52 11.00
C TYR A 26 9.29 -8.12 10.45
N PHE A 27 9.20 -7.08 9.61
CA PHE A 27 7.93 -6.66 9.02
C PHE A 27 7.30 -7.70 8.10
N ARG A 28 8.11 -8.54 7.44
CA ARG A 28 7.59 -9.64 6.61
C ARG A 28 7.19 -10.88 7.43
N SER A 29 7.53 -10.92 8.72
CA SER A 29 7.26 -12.09 9.57
C SER A 29 5.79 -12.18 9.97
N ASN A 30 5.30 -13.41 10.15
CA ASN A 30 3.94 -13.65 10.62
C ASN A 30 3.71 -13.08 12.04
N PHE A 31 4.77 -13.00 12.85
CA PHE A 31 4.71 -12.41 14.19
C PHE A 31 4.30 -10.93 14.13
N TYR A 32 4.88 -10.16 13.20
CA TYR A 32 4.50 -8.76 13.01
C TYR A 32 3.05 -8.64 12.52
N ASN A 33 2.64 -9.46 11.54
CA ASN A 33 1.27 -9.44 11.03
C ASN A 33 0.24 -9.75 12.12
N ASN A 34 0.50 -10.73 12.98
CA ASN A 34 -0.37 -11.04 14.12
C ASN A 34 -0.46 -9.88 15.13
N LYS A 35 0.62 -9.09 15.28
CA LYS A 35 0.62 -7.91 16.14
C LYS A 35 -0.21 -6.75 15.58
N LEU A 36 -0.43 -6.70 14.26
CA LEU A 36 -1.27 -5.69 13.59
C LEU A 36 -2.77 -5.96 13.75
N VAL A 37 -3.16 -7.15 14.22
CA VAL A 37 -4.57 -7.47 14.47
C VAL A 37 -5.04 -6.62 15.66
N THR A 38 -5.77 -5.54 15.35
CA THR A 38 -6.33 -4.64 16.37
C THR A 38 -7.70 -5.13 16.81
N PHE A 39 -8.06 -4.79 18.04
CA PHE A 39 -9.43 -4.94 18.53
C PHE A 39 -10.35 -3.92 17.84
N ILE A 40 -11.65 -4.23 17.80
CA ILE A 40 -12.67 -3.30 17.34
C ILE A 40 -12.72 -2.14 18.34
N PRO A 41 -12.53 -0.87 17.93
CA PRO A 41 -12.57 0.25 18.86
C PRO A 41 -13.99 0.45 19.41
N ASP A 42 -14.10 0.80 20.69
CA ASP A 42 -15.39 1.05 21.37
C ASP A 42 -16.20 2.20 20.74
N ARG A 43 -15.52 3.07 19.96
CA ARG A 43 -16.13 4.18 19.23
C ARG A 43 -15.66 4.23 17.78
N LEU A 44 -16.61 4.30 16.86
CA LEU A 44 -16.34 4.56 15.45
C LEU A 44 -16.23 6.07 15.23
N PHE A 45 -15.06 6.54 14.78
CA PHE A 45 -14.90 7.89 14.26
C PHE A 45 -15.42 7.92 12.83
N TYR A 46 -16.38 8.80 12.54
CA TYR A 46 -16.86 8.99 11.18
C TYR A 46 -15.76 9.61 10.32
N SER A 47 -15.29 8.86 9.32
CA SER A 47 -14.51 9.40 8.22
C SER A 47 -15.45 9.79 7.08
N PRO A 48 -15.33 11.00 6.51
CA PRO A 48 -16.15 11.40 5.39
C PRO A 48 -15.91 10.47 4.19
N SER A 49 -16.95 10.21 3.40
CA SER A 49 -16.81 9.34 2.23
C SER A 49 -15.76 9.90 1.26
N THR A 50 -14.92 9.03 0.70
CA THR A 50 -13.87 9.39 -0.27
C THR A 50 -14.40 10.13 -1.51
N TYR A 51 -15.70 10.00 -1.80
CA TYR A 51 -16.38 10.75 -2.85
C TYR A 51 -16.39 12.26 -2.59
N LEU A 52 -16.54 12.69 -1.33
CA LEU A 52 -16.56 14.12 -0.98
C LEU A 52 -15.19 14.77 -1.14
N SER A 53 -14.12 14.01 -0.95
CA SER A 53 -12.73 14.46 -1.16
C SER A 53 -12.24 14.28 -2.59
N ALA A 54 -13.05 13.73 -3.50
CA ALA A 54 -12.60 13.39 -4.85
C ALA A 54 -12.16 14.62 -5.66
N SER A 55 -12.77 15.78 -5.42
CA SER A 55 -12.43 17.06 -6.06
C SER A 55 -11.01 17.55 -5.74
N LEU A 56 -10.44 17.10 -4.62
CA LEU A 56 -9.08 17.45 -4.18
C LEU A 56 -8.01 16.60 -4.89
N THR A 57 -8.41 15.64 -5.73
CA THR A 57 -7.50 14.64 -6.32
C THR A 57 -7.56 14.63 -7.84
N THR A 58 -6.40 14.74 -8.49
CA THR A 58 -6.22 14.80 -9.96
C THR A 58 -5.94 13.43 -10.57
N ILE A 59 -6.73 12.40 -10.24
CA ILE A 59 -6.52 11.05 -10.80
C ILE A 59 -6.90 11.04 -12.30
N SER A 60 -6.15 10.32 -13.13
CA SER A 60 -6.47 10.13 -14.55
C SER A 60 -7.62 9.14 -14.73
N ASN A 61 -8.46 9.34 -15.74
CA ASN A 61 -9.61 8.48 -16.06
C ASN A 61 -9.23 7.09 -16.62
N ASP A 62 -7.95 6.74 -16.64
CA ASP A 62 -7.48 5.50 -17.28
C ASP A 62 -7.98 4.23 -16.57
N PHE A 63 -8.52 4.36 -15.36
CA PHE A 63 -9.07 3.24 -14.60
C PHE A 63 -10.35 2.64 -15.20
N TYR A 64 -11.10 3.38 -16.03
CA TYR A 64 -12.34 2.85 -16.64
C TYR A 64 -12.10 1.64 -17.55
N LYS A 65 -10.87 1.35 -17.95
CA LYS A 65 -10.51 0.13 -18.71
C LYS A 65 -10.33 -1.13 -17.85
N ILE A 66 -10.31 -1.01 -16.52
CA ILE A 66 -10.01 -2.12 -15.59
C ILE A 66 -11.26 -2.95 -15.24
N THR A 67 -12.47 -2.40 -15.41
CA THR A 67 -13.73 -3.11 -15.15
C THR A 67 -13.97 -4.33 -16.06
N SER A 68 -13.23 -4.48 -17.16
CA SER A 68 -13.33 -5.62 -18.08
C SER A 68 -12.24 -6.68 -17.90
N ALA A 69 -11.26 -6.46 -17.02
CA ALA A 69 -10.13 -7.37 -16.83
C ALA A 69 -10.32 -8.28 -15.61
N VAL A 70 -9.76 -9.50 -15.68
CA VAL A 70 -9.79 -10.48 -14.59
C VAL A 70 -9.07 -9.88 -13.36
N PRO A 71 -9.71 -9.88 -12.17
CA PRO A 71 -9.17 -9.24 -10.96
C PRO A 71 -7.72 -9.61 -10.61
N GLU A 72 -7.34 -10.88 -10.79
CA GLU A 72 -5.98 -11.36 -10.47
C GLU A 72 -4.90 -10.83 -11.42
N LEU A 73 -5.24 -10.53 -12.67
CA LEU A 73 -4.30 -10.02 -13.66
C LEU A 73 -4.00 -8.54 -13.46
N LEU A 74 -4.87 -7.81 -12.75
CA LEU A 74 -4.70 -6.39 -12.46
C LEU A 74 -3.45 -6.12 -11.65
N TRP A 75 -3.15 -6.99 -10.68
CA TRP A 75 -2.08 -6.78 -9.73
C TRP A 75 -0.69 -7.18 -10.24
N LYS A 76 -0.61 -7.79 -11.43
CA LYS A 76 0.64 -8.14 -12.10
C LYS A 76 1.29 -6.96 -12.83
N THR A 77 0.75 -5.74 -12.73
CA THR A 77 1.32 -4.55 -13.35
C THR A 77 2.77 -4.34 -12.95
N SER A 78 3.64 -4.11 -13.94
CA SER A 78 5.07 -3.95 -13.70
C SER A 78 5.36 -2.69 -12.88
N ILE A 79 6.24 -2.84 -11.88
CA ILE A 79 6.79 -1.74 -11.06
C ILE A 79 7.54 -0.70 -11.92
N LYS A 80 7.85 -0.99 -13.19
CA LYS A 80 8.53 -0.09 -14.13
C LYS A 80 7.82 1.28 -14.27
N ASP A 81 6.48 1.29 -14.27
CA ASP A 81 5.70 2.53 -14.29
C ASP A 81 5.23 2.89 -12.87
N LYS A 82 6.10 3.53 -12.09
CA LYS A 82 5.84 3.88 -10.67
C LYS A 82 4.52 4.63 -10.47
N LEU A 83 4.24 5.64 -11.30
CA LEU A 83 3.00 6.43 -11.19
C LEU A 83 1.74 5.60 -11.43
N LYS A 84 1.77 4.69 -12.41
CA LYS A 84 0.63 3.81 -12.72
C LYS A 84 0.42 2.78 -11.61
N PHE A 85 1.51 2.25 -11.07
CA PHE A 85 1.49 1.33 -9.93
C PHE A 85 0.90 2.00 -8.68
N GLU A 86 1.37 3.18 -8.29
CA GLU A 86 0.84 3.92 -7.15
C GLU A 86 -0.64 4.29 -7.32
N ASN A 87 -1.03 4.75 -8.51
CA ASN A 87 -2.43 5.09 -8.79
C ASN A 87 -3.35 3.87 -8.72
N LEU A 88 -2.86 2.68 -9.15
CA LEU A 88 -3.59 1.43 -9.01
C LEU A 88 -3.73 1.02 -7.52
N HIS A 89 -2.65 1.04 -6.76
CA HIS A 89 -2.60 0.55 -5.38
C HIS A 89 -3.13 1.54 -4.31
N SER A 90 -3.31 2.80 -4.67
CA SER A 90 -3.90 3.83 -3.80
C SER A 90 -5.43 3.83 -3.77
N PHE A 91 -6.10 3.05 -4.63
CA PHE A 91 -7.56 2.91 -4.68
C PHE A 91 -8.38 4.19 -4.89
N LEU A 92 -7.74 5.32 -5.16
CA LEU A 92 -8.45 6.59 -5.35
C LEU A 92 -9.43 6.56 -6.53
N TRP A 93 -9.19 5.68 -7.51
CA TRP A 93 -10.09 5.41 -8.62
C TRP A 93 -11.45 4.83 -8.20
N LEU A 94 -11.58 4.20 -7.02
CA LEU A 94 -12.87 3.71 -6.49
C LEU A 94 -13.90 4.83 -6.35
N THR A 95 -13.44 6.06 -6.13
CA THR A 95 -14.32 7.25 -6.00
C THR A 95 -15.08 7.57 -7.28
N ARG A 96 -14.52 7.20 -8.44
CA ARG A 96 -15.08 7.49 -9.77
C ARG A 96 -15.85 6.33 -10.39
N LEU A 97 -15.79 5.15 -9.78
CA LEU A 97 -16.54 3.99 -10.26
C LEU A 97 -18.04 4.14 -9.98
N ASP A 98 -18.83 3.67 -10.95
CA ASP A 98 -20.27 3.53 -10.77
C ASP A 98 -20.56 2.33 -9.84
N ARG A 99 -20.63 2.63 -8.55
CA ARG A 99 -20.87 1.66 -7.48
C ARG A 99 -22.20 0.92 -7.62
N LYS A 100 -23.20 1.48 -8.32
CA LYS A 100 -24.51 0.85 -8.48
C LYS A 100 -24.43 -0.35 -9.41
N ASN A 101 -23.74 -0.18 -10.55
CA ASN A 101 -23.65 -1.20 -11.59
C ASN A 101 -22.45 -2.14 -11.40
N SER A 102 -21.36 -1.68 -10.79
CA SER A 102 -20.10 -2.44 -10.66
C SER A 102 -19.86 -3.04 -9.27
N LYS A 103 -20.89 -3.14 -8.42
CA LYS A 103 -20.78 -3.57 -7.01
C LYS A 103 -20.08 -4.92 -6.84
N ILE A 104 -20.46 -5.93 -7.63
CA ILE A 104 -19.94 -7.30 -7.51
C ILE A 104 -18.46 -7.33 -7.90
N ILE A 105 -18.16 -6.83 -9.10
CA ILE A 105 -16.80 -6.74 -9.65
C ILE A 105 -15.88 -5.96 -8.70
N THR A 106 -16.34 -4.84 -8.15
CA THR A 106 -15.55 -4.03 -7.21
C THR A 106 -15.22 -4.82 -5.94
N LYS A 107 -16.19 -5.57 -5.38
CA LYS A 107 -15.94 -6.43 -4.22
C LYS A 107 -14.93 -7.53 -4.54
N GLU A 108 -15.02 -8.15 -5.71
CA GLU A 108 -14.08 -9.19 -6.15
C GLU A 108 -12.67 -8.63 -6.34
N ILE A 109 -12.51 -7.44 -6.93
CA ILE A 109 -11.21 -6.76 -7.07
C ILE A 109 -10.60 -6.46 -5.70
N ILE A 110 -11.37 -5.89 -4.77
CA ILE A 110 -10.88 -5.58 -3.42
C ILE A 110 -10.51 -6.88 -2.68
N LYS A 111 -11.34 -7.92 -2.78
CA LYS A 111 -11.05 -9.23 -2.18
C LYS A 111 -9.74 -9.81 -2.74
N SER A 112 -9.58 -9.80 -4.07
CA SER A 112 -8.37 -10.26 -4.74
C SER A 112 -7.13 -9.47 -4.27
N TRP A 113 -7.25 -8.15 -4.08
CA TRP A 113 -6.15 -7.35 -3.55
C TRP A 113 -5.77 -7.76 -2.13
N ILE A 114 -6.77 -7.92 -1.25
CA ILE A 114 -6.55 -8.35 0.13
C ILE A 114 -5.89 -9.73 0.16
N ASP A 115 -6.36 -10.68 -0.65
CA ASP A 115 -5.83 -12.03 -0.67
C ASP A 115 -4.35 -12.07 -1.13
N ILE A 116 -3.97 -11.22 -2.10
CA ILE A 116 -2.59 -11.15 -2.62
C ILE A 116 -1.65 -10.35 -1.69
N PHE A 117 -2.12 -9.22 -1.15
CA PHE A 117 -1.32 -8.27 -0.37
C PHE A 117 -1.68 -8.26 1.12
N PHE A 118 -2.22 -9.37 1.62
CA PHE A 118 -2.58 -9.55 3.04
C PHE A 118 -1.38 -9.32 3.96
N ASN A 119 -0.24 -9.88 3.57
CA ASN A 119 1.01 -9.71 4.28
C ASN A 119 1.72 -8.43 3.83
N TYR A 120 2.53 -7.85 4.73
CA TYR A 120 3.33 -6.67 4.41
C TYR A 120 4.19 -6.87 3.16
N ASP A 121 3.96 -5.99 2.18
CA ASP A 121 4.78 -5.84 0.98
C ASP A 121 5.28 -4.39 0.89
N PRO A 122 6.60 -4.15 0.85
CA PRO A 122 7.16 -2.80 0.99
C PRO A 122 6.78 -1.85 -0.14
N ASN A 123 6.47 -2.37 -1.33
CA ASN A 123 6.13 -1.54 -2.47
C ASN A 123 4.67 -1.09 -2.40
N THR A 124 3.75 -2.00 -2.07
CA THR A 124 2.31 -1.69 -2.00
C THR A 124 1.87 -1.05 -0.68
N TRP A 125 2.66 -1.23 0.38
CA TRP A 125 2.48 -0.63 1.71
C TRP A 125 3.40 0.58 1.94
N GLU A 126 3.90 1.19 0.88
CA GLU A 126 4.60 2.47 0.97
C GLU A 126 3.66 3.52 1.59
N MET A 127 4.22 4.41 2.42
CA MET A 127 3.43 5.35 3.22
C MET A 127 2.56 6.26 2.35
N GLU A 128 3.09 6.72 1.21
CA GLU A 128 2.37 7.59 0.28
C GLU A 128 1.14 6.91 -0.34
N ILE A 129 1.27 5.62 -0.68
CA ILE A 129 0.18 4.81 -1.24
C ILE A 129 -0.85 4.52 -0.16
N THR A 130 -0.39 4.13 1.04
CA THR A 130 -1.25 3.74 2.16
C THR A 130 -2.05 4.92 2.69
N ALA A 131 -1.47 6.11 2.73
CA ALA A 131 -2.15 7.33 3.17
C ALA A 131 -3.27 7.79 2.21
N ARG A 132 -3.22 7.36 0.94
CA ARG A 132 -4.23 7.69 -0.07
C ARG A 132 -5.39 6.68 -0.12
N ARG A 133 -5.18 5.46 0.38
CA ARG A 133 -6.15 4.36 0.38
C ARG A 133 -7.26 4.60 1.39
#